data_AF-A0A1L9GPJ3-F1
#
_entry.id   AF-A0A1L9GPJ3-F1
#
_cell.length_a   1.000
_cell.length_b   1.000
_cell.length_c   1.000
_cell.angle_alpha   90.00
_cell.angle_beta   90.00
_cell.angle_gamma   90.00
#
_symmetry.space_group_name_H-M   'P 1'
#
loop_
_entity.id
_entity.type
_entity.pdbx_description
1 polymer ?
#
loop_
_entity_poly.entity_id
_entity_poly.type
_entity_poly.pdbx_seq_one_letter_code
_entity_poly.pdbx_strand_id
1 'polypeptide(L)' 'MSHHDKLLEAFENYKAENEKFQGKGIKASAARARKALQEIAGSCKERRKEITAEKESREGAGAGMSQDAARKAHIRK' A
#
# COMPACT_ATOMS: atom_id res chain seq x y z
N MET A 1 5.41 -11.84 -7.93
CA MET A 1 4.57 -10.62 -7.87
C MET A 1 5.12 -9.67 -6.83
N SER A 2 5.33 -8.41 -7.24
CA SER A 2 5.70 -7.32 -6.34
C SER A 2 4.58 -7.04 -5.33
N HIS A 3 4.88 -6.33 -4.24
CA HIS A 3 3.83 -5.90 -3.31
C HIS A 3 2.81 -4.96 -3.96
N HIS A 4 3.16 -4.31 -5.06
CA HIS A 4 2.20 -3.55 -5.88
C HIS A 4 1.24 -4.47 -6.64
N ASP A 5 1.75 -5.51 -7.29
CA ASP A 5 0.87 -6.43 -8.05
C ASP A 5 -0.10 -7.14 -7.09
N LYS A 6 0.38 -7.53 -5.90
CA LYS A 6 -0.46 -8.13 -4.84
C LYS A 6 -1.54 -7.16 -4.35
N LEU A 7 -1.21 -5.87 -4.25
CA LEU A 7 -2.17 -4.84 -3.87
C LEU A 7 -3.27 -4.69 -4.92
N LEU A 8 -2.92 -4.67 -6.21
CA LEU A 8 -3.88 -4.58 -7.31
C LEU A 8 -4.79 -5.80 -7.35
N GLU A 9 -4.23 -7.00 -7.25
CA GLU A 9 -5.01 -8.24 -7.21
C GLU A 9 -5.99 -8.27 -6.02
N ALA A 10 -5.51 -7.94 -4.82
CA ALA A 10 -6.35 -7.90 -3.63
C ALA A 10 -7.46 -6.83 -3.74
N PHE A 11 -7.19 -5.71 -4.42
CA PHE A 11 -8.18 -4.67 -4.67
C PHE A 11 -9.29 -5.14 -5.62
N GLU A 12 -8.96 -5.79 -6.73
CA GLU A 12 -9.96 -6.35 -7.64
C GLU A 12 -10.78 -7.46 -6.96
N ASN A 13 -10.14 -8.31 -6.15
CA ASN A 13 -10.84 -9.31 -5.35
C ASN A 13 -11.81 -8.69 -4.34
N TYR A 14 -11.39 -7.62 -3.65
CA TYR A 14 -12.27 -6.87 -2.75
C TYR A 14 -13.48 -6.31 -3.52
N LYS A 15 -13.25 -5.66 -4.67
CA LYS A 15 -14.31 -5.06 -5.49
C LYS A 15 -15.34 -6.10 -5.91
N ALA A 16 -14.89 -7.24 -6.45
CA ALA A 16 -15.77 -8.31 -6.90
C ALA A 16 -16.57 -8.95 -5.75
N GLU A 17 -15.93 -9.22 -4.61
CA GLU A 17 -16.63 -9.81 -3.46
C GLU A 17 -17.55 -8.81 -2.76
N ASN A 18 -17.19 -7.52 -2.73
CA ASN A 18 -18.06 -6.47 -2.22
C ASN A 18 -19.32 -6.31 -3.08
N GLU A 19 -19.20 -6.37 -4.40
CA GLU A 19 -20.36 -6.35 -5.30
C GLU A 19 -21.29 -7.56 -5.06
N LYS A 20 -20.74 -8.76 -4.90
CA LYS A 20 -21.52 -9.96 -4.56
C LYS A 20 -22.21 -9.83 -3.20
N PHE A 21 -21.53 -9.22 -2.21
CA PHE A 21 -22.10 -9.01 -0.89
C PHE A 21 -23.21 -7.95 -0.90
N GLN A 22 -22.99 -6.78 -1.51
CA GLN A 22 -23.96 -5.68 -1.53
C GLN A 22 -25.11 -5.93 -2.51
N GLY A 23 -24.83 -6.49 -3.68
CA GLY A 23 -25.82 -6.73 -4.72
C GLY A 23 -26.67 -7.98 -4.47
N LYS A 24 -26.09 -9.06 -3.94
CA LYS A 24 -26.77 -10.36 -3.77
C LYS A 24 -26.90 -10.82 -2.33
N GLY A 25 -26.36 -10.09 -1.36
CA GLY A 25 -26.42 -10.47 0.07
C GLY A 25 -25.62 -11.72 0.44
N ILE A 26 -24.66 -12.15 -0.40
CA ILE A 26 -23.93 -13.40 -0.17
C ILE A 26 -23.01 -13.26 1.04
N LYS A 27 -23.38 -13.91 2.16
CA LYS A 27 -22.65 -13.84 3.44
C LYS A 27 -21.20 -14.30 3.34
N ALA A 28 -20.92 -15.32 2.54
CA ALA A 28 -19.55 -15.81 2.31
C ALA A 28 -18.65 -14.73 1.66
N SER A 29 -19.21 -13.91 0.77
CA SER A 29 -18.49 -12.81 0.13
C SER A 29 -18.11 -11.71 1.12
N ALA A 30 -18.86 -11.52 2.20
CA ALA A 30 -18.46 -10.58 3.26
C ALA A 30 -17.14 -11.00 3.93
N ALA A 31 -16.97 -12.30 4.23
CA ALA A 31 -15.73 -12.82 4.82
C ALA A 31 -14.54 -12.66 3.85
N ARG A 32 -14.75 -12.95 2.56
CA ARG A 32 -13.72 -12.78 1.53
C ARG A 32 -13.35 -11.32 1.29
N ALA A 33 -14.33 -10.41 1.23
CA ALA A 33 -14.08 -8.98 1.10
C ALA A 33 -13.25 -8.44 2.28
N ARG A 34 -13.55 -8.86 3.52
CA ARG A 34 -12.74 -8.49 4.69
C ARG A 34 -11.32 -9.04 4.61
N LYS A 35 -11.15 -10.28 4.13
CA LYS A 35 -9.82 -10.87 3.94
C LYS A 35 -9.00 -10.10 2.90
N ALA A 36 -9.60 -9.76 1.76
CA ALA A 36 -8.96 -8.93 0.73
C ALA A 36 -8.56 -7.55 1.28
N LEU A 37 -9.39 -6.90 2.09
CA LEU A 37 -9.03 -5.64 2.77
C LEU A 37 -7.82 -5.79 3.71
N GLN A 38 -7.70 -6.91 4.42
CA GLN A 38 -6.51 -7.17 5.25
C GLN A 38 -5.24 -7.33 4.40
N GLU A 39 -5.35 -8.00 3.26
CA GLU A 39 -4.24 -8.20 2.32
C GLU A 39 -3.80 -6.88 1.66
N ILE A 40 -4.75 -6.00 1.32
CA ILE A 40 -4.46 -4.63 0.86
C ILE A 40 -3.69 -3.88 1.94
N ALA A 41 -4.16 -3.89 3.19
CA ALA A 41 -3.49 -3.20 4.29
C ALA A 41 -2.06 -3.71 4.53
N GLY A 42 -1.84 -5.03 4.45
CA GLY A 42 -0.52 -5.65 4.50
C GLY A 42 0.37 -5.20 3.34
N SER A 43 -0.14 -5.28 2.11
CA SER A 43 0.60 -4.92 0.90
C SER A 43 0.98 -3.44 0.86
N CYS A 44 0.09 -2.55 1.35
CA CYS A 44 0.40 -1.12 1.53
C CYS A 44 1.58 -0.89 2.48
N LYS A 45 1.65 -1.63 3.59
CA LYS A 45 2.76 -1.49 4.56
C LYS A 45 4.08 -1.89 3.94
N GLU A 46 4.13 -3.03 3.25
CA GLU A 46 5.36 -3.50 2.61
C GLU A 46 5.74 -2.61 1.43
N ARG A 47 4.79 -2.19 0.59
CA ARG A 47 5.07 -1.26 -0.51
C ARG A 47 5.64 0.07 -0.04
N ARG A 48 5.19 0.58 1.10
CA ARG A 48 5.79 1.79 1.71
C ARG A 48 7.25 1.57 2.10
N LYS A 49 7.59 0.41 2.68
CA LYS A 49 8.98 0.06 3.01
C LYS A 49 9.84 -0.09 1.76
N GLU A 50 9.33 -0.76 0.72
CA GLU A 50 10.00 -0.87 -0.59
C GLU A 50 10.36 0.52 -1.14
N ILE A 51 9.40 1.45 -1.14
CA ILE A 51 9.60 2.81 -1.64
C ILE A 51 10.64 3.57 -0.80
N THR A 52 10.58 3.45 0.53
CA THR A 52 11.59 4.08 1.41
C THR A 52 12.98 3.51 1.14
N ALA A 53 13.13 2.19 1.03
CA ALA A 53 14.41 1.56 0.74
C ALA A 53 14.95 1.92 -0.65
N GLU A 54 14.09 2.01 -1.66
CA GLU A 54 14.47 2.49 -3.00
C GLU A 54 14.93 3.95 -2.95
N LYS A 55 14.22 4.81 -2.21
CA LYS A 55 14.62 6.20 -2.00
C LYS A 55 15.98 6.30 -1.30
N GLU A 56 16.17 5.57 -0.21
CA GLU A 56 17.42 5.56 0.57
C GLU A 56 18.60 5.02 -0.26
N SER A 57 18.38 3.97 -1.06
CA SER A 57 19.43 3.46 -1.96
C SER A 57 19.81 4.44 -3.07
N ARG A 58 18.83 5.20 -3.58
CA ARG A 58 19.06 6.27 -4.58
C ARG A 58 19.71 7.52 -3.96
N GLU A 59 19.36 7.87 -2.72
CA GLU A 59 19.98 8.97 -1.97
C GLU A 59 21.38 8.61 -1.45
N GLY A 60 21.63 7.34 -1.12
CA GLY A 60 22.97 6.84 -0.79
C GLY A 60 23.94 6.85 -1.99
N ALA A 61 23.40 6.83 -3.21
CA ALA A 61 24.17 6.92 -4.46
C ALA A 61 24.39 8.38 -4.95
N GLY A 62 23.75 9.38 -4.34
CA GLY A 62 23.84 10.78 -4.74
C GLY A 62 23.78 11.73 -3.55
N ALA A 63 24.92 12.34 -3.22
CA ALA A 63 25.04 13.35 -2.17
C ALA A 63 23.94 14.44 -2.27
N GLY A 64 23.18 14.64 -1.19
CA GLY A 64 22.29 15.80 -1.06
C GLY A 64 21.13 15.59 -0.10
N MET A 65 21.32 16.04 1.14
CA MET A 65 20.28 16.34 2.16
C MET A 65 18.99 15.50 2.09
N SER A 66 18.92 14.50 2.98
CA SER A 66 17.69 13.75 3.30
C SER A 66 16.46 14.65 3.27
N GLN A 67 15.40 14.20 2.60
CA GLN A 67 14.10 14.88 2.57
C GLN A 67 13.56 15.22 3.97
N ASP A 68 13.99 14.47 5.00
CA ASP A 68 13.68 14.76 6.40
C ASP A 68 14.45 15.98 6.94
N ALA A 69 15.71 16.15 6.53
CA ALA A 69 16.48 17.37 6.76
C ALA A 69 15.89 18.58 6.01
N ALA A 70 15.38 18.39 4.79
CA ALA A 70 14.68 19.44 4.05
C ALA A 70 13.36 19.86 4.73
N ARG A 71 12.58 18.90 5.24
CA ARG A 71 11.37 19.17 6.04
C ARG A 71 11.69 19.89 7.35
N LYS A 72 12.72 19.45 8.07
CA LYS A 72 13.19 20.13 9.30
C LYS A 72 13.79 21.52 9.06
N ALA A 73 14.31 21.78 7.87
CA ALA A 73 14.78 23.11 7.48
C ALA A 73 13.61 24.05 7.18
N HIS A 74 12.54 23.55 6.55
CA HIS A 74 11.37 24.36 6.19
C HIS A 74 10.47 24.71 7.39
N ILE A 75 10.48 23.90 8.46
CA ILE A 75 9.76 24.16 9.72
C ILE A 75 10.51 25.14 10.63
N ARG A 76 11.83 25.32 10.42
CA ARG A 76 12.69 26.22 11.23
C ARG A 76 12.88 27.61 10.62
N LYS A 77 12.13 27.96 9.58
CA LYS A 77 12.13 29.29 8.95
C LYS A 77 10.84 30.01 9.29
#